data_AF-A0AAD4DB49-F1
#
_entry.id   AF-A0AAD4DB49-F1
#
_cell.length_a   1.000
_cell.length_b   1.000
_cell.length_c   1.000
_cell.angle_alpha   90.00
_cell.angle_beta   90.00
_cell.angle_gamma   90.00
#
_symmetry.space_group_name_H-M   'P 1'
#
loop_
_entity.id
_entity.type
_entity.pdbx_description
1 polymer ?
#
loop_
_entity_poly.entity_id
_entity_poly.type
_entity_poly.pdbx_seq_one_letter_code
_entity_poly.pdbx_strand_id
1 'polypeptide(L)'
;MIFSIYIINKAGGLVYNKDYSEGLSKLTSNEYLVLAGTFHGVHAITSKISPVPGSSGIEMLETDTFRIHCFQTLTGTKFLLVADPQQPSIDLILKKIYETYSDYTVKNPFQNPEMPIRSEQFDVHLLKLVKSFNGLVVNNSNPYNVGNNAGVNASLQSQPHIPPSLPPTLPNIASSGQGLGF
;
A
#
# COMPACT_ATOMS: atom_id res chain seq x y z
N MET A 1 -9.00 -4.42 -13.14
CA MET A 1 -7.85 -4.61 -12.22
C MET A 1 -7.97 -3.66 -11.03
N ILE A 2 -7.58 -4.09 -9.83
CA ILE A 2 -7.44 -3.20 -8.66
C ILE A 2 -6.10 -2.47 -8.72
N PHE A 3 -6.11 -1.15 -8.56
CA PHE A 3 -4.93 -0.29 -8.63
C PHE A 3 -4.40 0.07 -7.24
N SER A 4 -5.25 0.55 -6.33
CA SER A 4 -4.85 0.94 -4.97
C SER A 4 -6.02 0.90 -3.98
N ILE A 5 -5.68 0.87 -2.69
CA ILE A 5 -6.64 0.90 -1.57
C ILE A 5 -6.22 2.00 -0.59
N TYR A 6 -7.19 2.80 -0.16
CA TYR A 6 -7.01 3.80 0.90
C TYR A 6 -8.05 3.60 2.00
N ILE A 7 -7.66 3.85 3.25
CA ILE A 7 -8.58 3.86 4.39
C ILE A 7 -8.49 5.22 5.05
N ILE A 8 -9.64 5.88 5.15
CA ILE A 8 -9.79 7.19 5.75
C ILE A 8 -10.62 7.02 7.02
N ASN A 9 -10.13 7.55 8.12
CA ASN A 9 -10.80 7.48 9.41
C ASN A 9 -12.04 8.41 9.47
N LYS A 10 -12.73 8.42 10.62
CA LYS A 10 -13.96 9.21 10.76
C LYS A 10 -13.66 10.71 10.66
N ALA A 11 -12.50 11.16 11.14
CA ALA A 11 -12.06 12.54 11.12
C ALA A 11 -11.51 13.01 9.75
N GLY A 12 -11.47 12.15 8.74
CA GLY A 12 -10.94 12.49 7.41
C GLY A 12 -9.43 12.31 7.26
N GLY A 13 -8.76 11.76 8.26
CA GLY A 13 -7.35 11.41 8.22
C GLY A 13 -7.09 10.10 7.48
N LEU A 14 -6.06 10.06 6.66
CA LEU A 14 -5.58 8.82 6.05
C LEU A 14 -4.92 7.93 7.11
N VAL A 15 -5.41 6.72 7.26
CA VAL A 15 -4.84 5.72 8.19
C VAL A 15 -4.17 4.56 7.48
N TYR A 16 -4.42 4.39 6.18
CA TYR A 16 -3.76 3.36 5.37
C TYR A 16 -3.77 3.74 3.89
N ASN A 17 -2.68 3.46 3.19
CA ASN A 17 -2.59 3.52 1.74
C ASN A 17 -1.73 2.38 1.20
N LYS A 18 -2.16 1.76 0.09
CA LYS A 18 -1.39 0.73 -0.60
C LYS A 18 -1.67 0.76 -2.09
N ASP A 19 -0.60 0.81 -2.87
CA ASP A 19 -0.63 0.74 -4.33
C ASP A 19 -0.18 -0.65 -4.78
N TYR A 20 -0.91 -1.25 -5.72
CA TYR A 20 -0.67 -2.61 -6.23
C TYR A 20 -0.24 -2.63 -7.70
N SER A 21 -0.50 -1.55 -8.45
CA SER A 21 -0.12 -1.43 -9.87
C SER A 21 1.15 -0.60 -10.04
N GLU A 22 2.08 -1.07 -10.86
CA GLU A 22 3.34 -0.38 -11.15
C GLU A 22 3.17 0.84 -12.08
N GLY A 23 2.01 0.99 -12.73
CA GLY A 23 1.71 2.09 -13.65
C GLY A 23 1.11 3.35 -13.03
N LEU A 24 0.89 3.38 -11.71
CA LEU A 24 0.39 4.56 -11.01
C LEU A 24 1.55 5.52 -10.70
N SER A 25 1.38 6.81 -10.99
CA SER A 25 2.26 7.85 -10.47
C SER A 25 2.16 7.87 -8.94
N LYS A 26 3.21 7.41 -8.25
CA LYS A 26 3.21 7.39 -6.79
C LYS A 26 3.12 8.79 -6.24
N LEU A 27 2.10 9.03 -5.42
CA LEU A 27 1.98 10.25 -4.66
C LEU A 27 2.98 10.22 -3.49
N THR A 28 3.45 11.40 -3.09
CA THR A 28 4.17 11.59 -1.84
C THR A 28 3.24 11.36 -0.65
N SER A 29 3.81 11.10 0.53
CA SER A 29 3.01 10.92 1.76
C SER A 29 2.07 12.11 2.03
N ASN A 30 2.51 13.34 1.80
CA ASN A 30 1.71 14.53 2.01
C ASN A 30 0.56 14.65 0.99
N GLU A 31 0.78 14.26 -0.26
CA GLU A 31 -0.27 14.26 -1.28
C GLU A 31 -1.35 13.22 -0.97
N TYR A 32 -0.99 12.05 -0.44
CA TYR A 32 -1.98 11.09 0.04
C TYR A 32 -2.81 11.65 1.22
N LEU A 33 -2.19 12.40 2.13
CA LEU A 33 -2.92 13.09 3.22
C LEU A 33 -3.90 14.12 2.67
N VAL A 34 -3.47 14.93 1.70
CA VAL A 34 -4.32 15.92 1.03
C VAL A 34 -5.46 15.24 0.27
N LEU A 35 -5.18 14.15 -0.43
CA LEU A 35 -6.19 13.35 -1.14
C LEU A 35 -7.27 12.84 -0.18
N ALA A 36 -6.88 12.29 0.96
CA ALA A 36 -7.83 11.79 1.96
C ALA A 36 -8.71 12.91 2.54
N GLY A 37 -8.11 14.04 2.93
CA GLY A 37 -8.85 15.19 3.44
C GLY A 37 -9.80 15.78 2.40
N THR A 38 -9.35 15.86 1.14
CA THR A 38 -10.17 16.34 0.02
C THR A 38 -11.35 15.43 -0.23
N PHE A 39 -11.13 14.13 -0.33
CA PHE A 39 -12.21 13.15 -0.52
C PHE A 39 -13.21 13.20 0.63
N HIS A 40 -12.72 13.31 1.87
CA HIS A 40 -13.58 13.45 3.05
C HIS A 40 -14.46 14.71 2.98
N GLY A 41 -13.88 15.84 2.58
CA GLY A 41 -14.62 17.09 2.35
C GLY A 41 -15.68 16.95 1.25
N VAL A 42 -15.31 16.37 0.10
CA VAL A 42 -16.26 16.10 -1.01
C VAL A 42 -17.39 15.20 -0.54
N HIS A 43 -17.11 14.15 0.23
CA HIS A 43 -18.13 13.28 0.81
C HIS A 43 -19.10 14.05 1.71
N ALA A 44 -18.60 14.97 2.54
CA ALA A 44 -19.46 15.80 3.38
C ALA A 44 -20.32 16.76 2.53
N ILE A 45 -19.74 17.43 1.54
CA ILE A 45 -20.45 18.38 0.67
C ILE A 45 -21.55 17.67 -0.13
N THR A 46 -21.23 16.55 -0.77
CA THR A 46 -22.17 15.76 -1.59
C THR A 46 -23.39 15.30 -0.79
N SER A 47 -23.22 14.94 0.49
CA SER A 47 -24.34 14.62 1.38
C SER A 47 -25.27 15.79 1.69
N LYS A 48 -24.78 17.04 1.57
CA LYS A 48 -25.55 18.26 1.85
C LYS A 48 -26.22 18.86 0.62
N ILE A 49 -25.63 18.70 -0.55
CA ILE A 49 -26.18 19.22 -1.82
C ILE A 49 -27.11 18.23 -2.51
N SER A 50 -27.25 17.01 -1.99
CA SER A 50 -28.11 16.01 -2.61
C SER A 50 -29.57 16.49 -2.59
N PRO A 51 -30.28 16.49 -3.73
CA PRO A 51 -31.68 16.90 -3.80
C PRO A 51 -32.64 15.84 -3.26
N VAL A 52 -32.15 14.63 -2.96
CA VAL A 52 -32.95 13.50 -2.51
C VAL A 52 -32.79 13.32 -1.00
N PRO A 53 -33.88 13.38 -0.21
CA PRO A 53 -33.83 13.13 1.22
C PRO A 53 -33.29 11.73 1.53
N GLY A 54 -32.45 11.62 2.57
CA GLY A 54 -31.85 10.34 2.96
C GLY A 54 -30.67 9.89 2.12
N SER A 55 -30.19 10.73 1.18
CA SER A 55 -28.97 10.45 0.43
C SER A 55 -27.71 10.47 1.31
N SER A 56 -26.72 9.67 0.91
CA SER A 56 -25.40 9.58 1.52
C SER A 56 -24.42 10.57 0.86
N GLY A 57 -23.15 10.53 1.27
CA GLY A 57 -22.09 11.25 0.55
C GLY A 57 -21.64 10.49 -0.70
N ILE A 58 -20.59 10.99 -1.35
CA ILE A 58 -20.04 10.39 -2.57
C ILE A 58 -19.67 8.91 -2.39
N GLU A 59 -20.24 8.04 -3.25
CA GLU A 59 -19.98 6.60 -3.25
C GLU A 59 -19.08 6.16 -4.41
N MET A 60 -19.03 6.94 -5.50
CA MET A 60 -18.21 6.65 -6.67
C MET A 60 -17.74 7.93 -7.35
N LEU A 61 -16.48 7.94 -7.76
CA LEU A 61 -15.92 8.89 -8.71
C LEU A 61 -15.42 8.11 -9.92
N GLU A 62 -15.97 8.40 -11.08
CA GLU A 62 -15.66 7.70 -12.33
C GLU A 62 -14.91 8.61 -13.30
N THR A 63 -13.91 8.04 -13.97
CA THR A 63 -13.17 8.64 -15.09
C THR A 63 -13.06 7.61 -16.21
N ASP A 64 -12.56 8.02 -17.38
CA ASP A 64 -12.34 7.12 -18.52
C ASP A 64 -11.29 6.02 -18.25
N THR A 65 -10.43 6.22 -17.24
CA THR A 65 -9.26 5.35 -16.98
C THR A 65 -9.33 4.61 -15.65
N PHE A 66 -10.05 5.13 -14.66
CA PHE A 66 -10.21 4.49 -13.36
C PHE A 66 -11.50 4.94 -12.68
N ARG A 67 -11.93 4.13 -11.71
CA ARG A 67 -13.00 4.46 -10.75
C ARG A 67 -12.46 4.41 -9.33
N ILE A 68 -12.88 5.37 -8.52
CA ILE A 68 -12.71 5.36 -7.06
C ILE A 68 -14.06 5.02 -6.46
N HIS A 69 -14.15 3.86 -5.83
CA HIS A 69 -15.34 3.45 -5.08
C HIS A 69 -15.14 3.72 -3.60
N CYS A 70 -16.16 4.26 -2.94
CA CYS A 70 -16.16 4.56 -1.52
C CYS A 70 -17.20 3.73 -0.80
N PHE A 71 -16.74 2.90 0.12
CA PHE A 71 -17.59 2.24 1.10
C PHE A 71 -17.40 2.89 2.47
N GLN A 72 -18.42 3.58 2.97
CA GLN A 72 -18.44 4.12 4.33
C GLN A 72 -19.15 3.15 5.28
N THR A 73 -18.48 2.84 6.39
CA THR A 73 -19.04 2.08 7.51
C THR A 73 -19.91 2.95 8.43
N LEU A 74 -20.77 2.32 9.24
CA LEU A 74 -21.59 3.02 10.25
C LEU A 74 -20.74 3.77 11.29
N THR A 75 -19.51 3.32 11.55
CA THR A 75 -18.56 4.02 12.44
C THR A 75 -17.93 5.26 11.81
N GLY A 76 -18.10 5.46 10.49
CA GLY A 76 -17.62 6.62 9.74
C GLY A 76 -16.31 6.41 8.98
N THR A 77 -15.65 5.25 9.15
CA THR A 77 -14.45 4.85 8.40
C THR A 77 -14.81 4.59 6.94
N LYS A 78 -14.01 5.12 6.01
CA LYS A 78 -14.22 5.04 4.56
C LYS A 78 -13.13 4.20 3.93
N PHE A 79 -13.55 3.23 3.13
CA PHE A 79 -12.69 2.37 2.34
C PHE A 79 -12.79 2.82 0.91
N LEU A 80 -11.67 3.33 0.37
CA LEU A 80 -11.56 3.73 -1.02
C LEU A 80 -10.84 2.64 -1.79
N LEU A 81 -11.46 2.19 -2.88
CA LEU A 81 -10.88 1.24 -3.82
C LEU A 81 -10.74 1.92 -5.17
N VAL A 82 -9.50 2.07 -5.63
CA VAL A 82 -9.20 2.55 -6.98
C VAL A 82 -9.01 1.35 -7.88
N ALA A 83 -9.80 1.28 -8.95
CA ALA A 83 -9.78 0.14 -9.87
C ALA A 83 -10.10 0.58 -11.31
N ASP A 84 -9.84 -0.33 -12.24
CA ASP A 84 -10.29 -0.23 -13.63
C ASP A 84 -11.83 -0.12 -13.70
N PRO A 85 -12.40 0.69 -14.61
CA PRO A 85 -13.85 0.85 -14.74
C PRO A 85 -14.60 -0.47 -14.95
N GLN A 86 -13.99 -1.46 -15.59
CA GLN A 86 -14.60 -2.76 -15.90
C GLN A 86 -14.42 -3.79 -14.78
N GLN A 87 -13.76 -3.43 -13.66
CA GLN A 87 -13.55 -4.36 -12.55
C GLN A 87 -14.90 -4.78 -11.93
N PRO A 88 -15.26 -6.09 -11.95
CA PRO A 88 -16.51 -6.55 -11.40
C PRO A 88 -16.43 -6.74 -9.87
N SER A 89 -17.59 -6.91 -9.24
CA SER A 89 -17.72 -7.33 -7.84
C SER A 89 -17.08 -6.37 -6.81
N ILE A 90 -17.05 -5.07 -7.11
CA ILE A 90 -16.45 -4.05 -6.23
C ILE A 90 -17.03 -4.07 -4.81
N ASP A 91 -18.35 -4.17 -4.67
CA ASP A 91 -18.99 -4.18 -3.35
C ASP A 91 -18.58 -5.39 -2.50
N LEU A 92 -18.42 -6.55 -3.14
CA LEU A 92 -17.93 -7.76 -2.48
C LEU A 92 -16.48 -7.57 -2.02
N ILE A 93 -15.64 -6.99 -2.88
CA ILE A 93 -14.23 -6.71 -2.57
C ILE A 93 -14.14 -5.76 -1.38
N LEU A 94 -14.88 -4.64 -1.40
CA LEU A 94 -14.91 -3.67 -0.30
C LEU A 94 -15.39 -4.28 1.02
N LYS A 95 -16.43 -5.14 0.98
CA LYS A 95 -16.86 -5.90 2.17
C LYS A 95 -15.75 -6.81 2.69
N LYS A 96 -15.04 -7.53 1.83
CA LYS A 96 -13.92 -8.40 2.22
C LYS A 96 -12.72 -7.62 2.77
N ILE A 97 -12.46 -6.42 2.24
CA ILE A 97 -11.45 -5.51 2.80
C ILE A 97 -11.86 -5.09 4.21
N TYR A 98 -13.13 -4.74 4.42
CA TYR A 98 -13.64 -4.38 5.75
C TYR A 98 -13.58 -5.53 6.76
N GLU A 99 -13.91 -6.76 6.34
CA GLU A 99 -13.73 -7.97 7.16
C GLU A 99 -12.26 -8.13 7.57
N THR A 100 -11.33 -8.03 6.60
CA THR A 100 -9.88 -8.12 6.84
C THR A 100 -9.39 -7.01 7.78
N TYR A 101 -9.87 -5.78 7.60
CA TYR A 101 -9.56 -4.66 8.49
C TYR A 101 -10.03 -4.95 9.92
N SER A 102 -11.24 -5.47 10.07
CA SER A 102 -11.80 -5.78 11.38
C SER A 102 -10.98 -6.86 12.11
N ASP A 103 -10.55 -7.90 11.39
CA ASP A 103 -9.80 -9.02 11.97
C ASP A 103 -8.38 -8.64 12.41
N TYR A 104 -7.65 -7.86 11.60
CA TYR A 104 -6.22 -7.60 11.84
C TYR A 104 -5.90 -6.21 12.38
N THR A 105 -6.87 -5.29 12.35
CA THR A 105 -6.71 -3.92 12.86
C THR A 105 -7.57 -3.71 14.11
N VAL A 106 -8.89 -3.93 14.02
CA VAL A 106 -9.81 -3.59 15.13
C VAL A 106 -9.66 -4.55 16.30
N LYS A 107 -9.45 -5.85 16.05
CA LYS A 107 -9.23 -6.84 17.10
C LYS A 107 -7.81 -6.82 17.69
N ASN A 108 -6.90 -6.04 17.10
CA ASN A 108 -5.52 -5.96 17.60
C ASN A 108 -5.46 -4.99 18.80
N PRO A 109 -5.16 -5.48 20.03
CA PRO A 109 -5.18 -4.64 21.23
C PRO A 109 -4.10 -3.55 21.25
N PHE A 110 -3.08 -3.65 20.39
CA PHE A 110 -2.01 -2.65 20.27
C PHE A 110 -2.30 -1.59 19.20
N GLN A 111 -3.38 -1.73 18.44
CA GLN A 111 -3.78 -0.74 17.45
C GLN A 111 -4.67 0.32 18.11
N ASN A 112 -4.16 1.56 18.15
CA ASN A 112 -4.97 2.69 18.54
C ASN A 112 -5.95 3.06 17.40
N PRO A 113 -7.25 3.26 17.71
CA PRO A 113 -8.21 3.79 16.74
C PRO A 113 -7.75 5.12 16.14
N GLU A 114 -8.18 5.40 14.92
CA GLU A 114 -7.89 6.64 14.17
C GLU A 114 -6.41 6.91 13.84
N MET A 115 -5.47 6.07 14.30
CA MET A 115 -4.03 6.16 14.00
C MET A 115 -3.66 5.31 12.77
N PRO A 116 -2.51 5.58 12.12
CA PRO A 116 -2.04 4.79 10.99
C PRO A 116 -1.96 3.29 11.31
N ILE A 117 -2.43 2.46 10.38
CA ILE A 117 -2.41 1.00 10.49
C ILE A 117 -1.01 0.52 10.13
N ARG A 118 -0.35 -0.17 11.07
CA ARG A 118 1.01 -0.73 10.89
C ARG A 118 1.04 -2.25 11.03
N SER A 119 -0.12 -2.90 10.96
CA SER A 119 -0.26 -4.34 11.12
C SER A 119 0.27 -5.08 9.88
N GLU A 120 1.38 -5.80 10.03
CA GLU A 120 1.93 -6.64 8.95
C GLU A 120 0.96 -7.76 8.55
N GLN A 121 0.21 -8.30 9.51
CA GLN A 121 -0.80 -9.33 9.23
C GLN A 121 -1.93 -8.77 8.34
N PHE A 122 -2.32 -7.51 8.56
CA PHE A 122 -3.28 -6.83 7.71
C PHE A 122 -2.74 -6.70 6.27
N ASP A 123 -1.50 -6.25 6.11
CA ASP A 123 -0.85 -6.13 4.80
C ASP A 123 -0.80 -7.45 4.02
N VAL A 124 -0.40 -8.55 4.69
CA VAL A 124 -0.29 -9.88 4.06
C VAL A 124 -1.66 -10.38 3.59
N HIS A 125 -2.69 -10.28 4.43
CA HIS A 125 -4.03 -10.76 4.09
C HIS A 125 -4.70 -9.89 3.04
N LEU A 126 -4.51 -8.58 3.11
CA LEU A 126 -5.03 -7.65 2.10
C LEU A 126 -4.38 -7.91 0.74
N LEU A 127 -3.06 -8.12 0.69
CA LEU A 127 -2.36 -8.46 -0.55
C LEU A 127 -2.87 -9.79 -1.13
N LYS A 128 -3.08 -10.81 -0.28
CA LYS A 128 -3.65 -12.10 -0.72
C LYS A 128 -5.04 -11.92 -1.31
N LEU A 129 -5.88 -11.11 -0.68
CA LEU A 129 -7.23 -10.77 -1.15
C LEU A 129 -7.18 -10.07 -2.52
N VAL A 130 -6.37 -9.04 -2.66
CA VAL A 130 -6.24 -8.30 -3.92
C VAL A 130 -5.74 -9.21 -5.04
N LYS A 131 -4.76 -10.07 -4.76
CA LYS A 131 -4.26 -11.05 -5.73
C LYS A 131 -5.34 -12.03 -6.18
N SER A 132 -6.24 -12.49 -5.30
CA SER A 132 -7.33 -13.38 -5.71
C SER A 132 -8.33 -12.72 -6.65
N PHE A 133 -8.55 -11.41 -6.51
CA PHE A 133 -9.47 -10.66 -7.38
C PHE A 133 -8.81 -10.13 -8.66
N ASN A 134 -7.51 -9.85 -8.63
CA ASN A 134 -6.74 -9.50 -9.83
C ASN A 134 -6.39 -10.73 -10.67
N GLY A 135 -6.16 -11.89 -10.04
CA GLY A 135 -5.77 -13.15 -10.68
C GLY A 135 -6.88 -13.89 -11.45
N LEU A 136 -8.12 -13.37 -11.48
CA LEU A 136 -9.16 -13.83 -12.41
C LEU A 136 -8.88 -13.40 -13.87
N VAL A 137 -7.79 -12.67 -14.10
CA VAL A 137 -7.20 -12.44 -15.42
C VAL A 137 -5.70 -12.80 -15.31
N VAL A 138 -5.37 -14.11 -15.33
CA VAL A 138 -4.17 -14.72 -15.97
C VAL A 138 -4.19 -16.24 -15.68
N ASN A 139 -4.55 -17.00 -16.72
CA ASN A 139 -4.17 -18.37 -17.09
C ASN A 139 -3.82 -19.41 -16.00
N ASN A 140 -4.60 -20.50 -16.01
CA ASN A 140 -4.28 -21.81 -15.45
C ASN A 140 -2.82 -22.23 -15.76
N SER A 141 -1.96 -22.21 -14.73
CA SER A 141 -0.87 -23.16 -14.60
C SER A 141 -0.79 -23.62 -13.14
N ASN A 142 -1.02 -24.92 -12.97
CA ASN A 142 -1.08 -25.63 -11.70
C ASN A 142 0.28 -25.57 -10.98
N PRO A 143 0.37 -25.14 -9.70
CA PRO A 143 1.64 -24.99 -9.00
C PRO A 143 2.31 -26.31 -8.54
N TYR A 144 1.78 -27.47 -8.94
CA TYR A 144 2.29 -28.79 -8.54
C TYR A 144 2.72 -29.66 -9.73
N ASN A 145 3.62 -29.16 -10.58
CA ASN A 145 4.35 -30.03 -11.51
C ASN A 145 5.86 -29.92 -11.26
N VAL A 146 6.36 -30.73 -10.32
CA VAL A 146 7.79 -30.97 -10.12
C VAL A 146 8.19 -32.09 -11.09
N GLY A 147 8.55 -31.70 -12.31
CA GLY A 147 9.13 -32.60 -13.31
C GLY A 147 10.64 -32.65 -13.18
N ASN A 148 11.15 -33.77 -12.68
CA ASN A 148 12.57 -34.16 -12.73
C ASN A 148 13.12 -34.06 -14.15
N ASN A 149 14.31 -33.47 -14.32
CA ASN A 149 15.29 -33.95 -15.29
C ASN A 149 16.71 -33.51 -14.88
N ALA A 150 17.48 -34.50 -14.44
CA ALA A 150 18.93 -34.47 -14.44
C ALA A 150 19.45 -34.61 -15.87
N GLY A 151 20.52 -33.90 -16.24
CA GLY A 151 21.18 -34.14 -17.53
C GLY A 151 22.07 -33.02 -18.08
N VAL A 152 23.29 -32.90 -17.54
CA VAL A 152 24.57 -32.67 -18.27
C VAL A 152 24.63 -31.57 -19.35
N ASN A 153 25.28 -30.45 -19.04
CA ASN A 153 26.59 -30.13 -19.64
C ASN A 153 27.27 -28.94 -18.97
N ALA A 154 28.53 -29.16 -18.58
CA ALA A 154 29.42 -28.18 -18.01
C ALA A 154 30.26 -27.53 -19.10
N SER A 155 30.35 -26.19 -19.09
CA SER A 155 31.46 -25.45 -19.69
C SER A 155 31.86 -24.33 -18.74
N LEU A 156 32.99 -24.55 -18.08
CA LEU A 156 33.68 -23.64 -17.16
C LEU A 156 34.18 -22.40 -17.90
N GLN A 157 33.80 -21.21 -17.44
CA GLN A 157 34.56 -19.97 -17.64
C GLN A 157 34.74 -19.28 -16.28
N SER A 158 35.99 -19.29 -15.82
CA SER A 158 36.48 -18.70 -14.58
C SER A 158 36.57 -17.18 -14.67
N GLN A 159 35.95 -16.46 -13.73
CA GLN A 159 36.24 -15.04 -13.46
C GLN A 159 37.19 -14.90 -12.25
N PRO A 160 38.12 -13.94 -12.26
CA PRO A 160 39.10 -13.75 -11.17
C PRO A 160 38.51 -13.01 -9.96
N HIS A 161 38.80 -13.53 -8.77
CA HIS A 161 38.47 -12.93 -7.47
C HIS A 161 39.35 -11.70 -7.18
N ILE A 162 38.72 -10.59 -6.77
CA ILE A 162 39.37 -9.40 -6.22
C ILE A 162 39.51 -9.59 -4.68
N PRO A 163 40.70 -9.43 -4.08
CA PRO A 163 40.86 -9.53 -2.63
C PRO A 163 40.36 -8.27 -1.89
N PRO A 164 39.91 -8.40 -0.62
CA PRO A 164 39.34 -7.30 0.16
C PRO A 164 40.41 -6.30 0.65
N SER A 165 40.08 -5.02 0.59
CA SER A 165 40.90 -3.89 1.05
C SER A 165 40.93 -3.77 2.59
N LEU A 166 42.11 -3.51 3.16
CA LEU A 166 42.31 -3.22 4.61
C LEU A 166 41.73 -1.85 5.03
N PRO A 167 41.32 -1.69 6.30
CA PRO A 167 40.83 -0.42 6.83
C PRO A 167 41.96 0.61 7.07
N PRO A 168 41.67 1.92 7.00
CA PRO A 168 42.66 2.97 7.14
C PRO A 168 43.11 3.17 8.61
N THR A 169 44.42 3.32 8.81
CA THR A 169 45.06 3.68 10.09
C THR A 169 45.05 5.19 10.31
N LEU A 170 44.62 5.63 11.51
CA LEU A 170 44.68 7.02 11.98
C LEU A 170 46.13 7.54 12.09
N PRO A 171 46.44 8.77 11.66
CA PRO A 171 47.76 9.35 11.87
C PRO A 171 47.95 9.87 13.31
N ASN A 172 49.13 9.56 13.83
CA ASN A 172 49.66 9.86 15.15
C ASN A 172 49.98 11.37 15.28
N ILE A 173 49.29 12.11 16.17
CA ILE A 173 49.65 13.50 16.50
C ILE A 173 50.59 13.45 17.70
N ALA A 174 51.88 13.54 17.42
CA ALA A 174 52.92 13.74 18.42
C ALA A 174 52.95 15.21 18.87
N SER A 175 53.06 15.39 20.19
CA SER A 175 53.30 16.63 20.90
C SER A 175 54.70 17.19 20.62
N SER A 176 54.79 18.50 20.32
CA SER A 176 55.96 19.32 20.62
C SER A 176 55.52 20.78 20.77
N GLY A 177 55.74 21.33 21.96
CA GLY A 177 55.35 22.68 22.33
C GLY A 177 56.40 23.77 22.05
N GLN A 178 56.05 24.95 22.56
CA GLN A 178 56.82 26.18 22.76
C GLN A 178 56.92 27.18 21.59
N GLY A 179 56.49 28.42 21.89
CA GLY A 179 56.70 29.61 21.07
C GLY A 179 55.85 30.79 21.54
N LEU A 180 56.41 31.63 22.41
CA LEU A 180 55.84 32.82 23.09
C LEU A 180 55.49 33.98 22.15
N GLY A 181 54.66 34.91 22.62
CA GLY A 181 54.84 36.34 22.30
C GLY A 181 53.59 37.22 22.24
N PHE A 182 53.37 37.95 23.34
CA PHE A 182 52.70 39.26 23.52
C PHE A 182 51.23 39.45 23.15
#